data_AF-A0A971S9R8-F1
#
_entry.id   AF-A0A971S9R8-F1
#
_cell.length_a   1.000
_cell.length_b   1.000
_cell.length_c   1.000
_cell.angle_alpha   90.00
_cell.angle_beta   90.00
_cell.angle_gamma   90.00
#
_symmetry.space_group_name_H-M   'P 1'
#
loop_
_entity.id
_entity.type
_entity.pdbx_description
1 polymer ?
#
loop_
_entity_poly.entity_id
_entity_poly.type
_entity_poly.pdbx_seq_one_letter_code
_entity_poly.pdbx_strand_id
1 'polypeptide(L)'
;TKESLAAVRVKDRVLVMETMFFPDEVRSYARLALPGDNIQIHENESKMAISLIENLTTDFDPDRYQNRYRQALREMIEAKIAGQEVEVSPEAPAANVVDLMEALKQSVKMTEKPRKRKRTAKTGVGT
;
A
#
# COMPACT_ATOMS: atom_id res chain seq x y z
N THR A 1 18.41 20.14 21.92
CA THR A 1 18.13 20.13 20.46
C THR A 1 18.64 18.82 19.90
N LYS A 2 17.79 18.02 19.26
CA LYS A 2 18.19 16.72 18.69
C LYS A 2 18.66 16.98 17.25
N GLU A 3 19.89 16.61 16.93
CA GLU A 3 20.42 16.69 15.57
C GLU A 3 19.95 15.48 14.77
N SER A 4 19.88 15.59 13.44
CA SER A 4 19.49 14.50 12.55
C SER A 4 20.35 14.50 11.31
N LEU A 5 20.72 13.31 10.85
CA LEU A 5 21.39 13.15 9.57
C LEU A 5 20.38 13.36 8.45
N ALA A 6 20.79 14.03 7.37
CA ALA A 6 19.95 14.22 6.20
C ALA A 6 20.77 14.13 4.91
N ALA A 7 20.20 13.53 3.88
CA ALA A 7 20.70 13.57 2.53
C ALA A 7 19.96 14.65 1.74
N VAL A 8 20.70 15.56 1.09
CA VAL A 8 20.11 16.58 0.22
C VAL A 8 20.35 16.18 -1.22
N ARG A 9 19.28 16.08 -2.00
CA ARG A 9 19.30 15.69 -3.41
C ARG A 9 18.65 16.76 -4.27
N VAL A 10 19.19 17.00 -5.46
CA VAL A 10 18.53 17.86 -6.45
C VAL A 10 17.52 17.01 -7.21
N LYS A 11 16.26 17.44 -7.24
CA LYS A 11 15.21 16.85 -8.07
C LYS A 11 14.56 17.95 -8.88
N ASP A 12 14.60 17.82 -10.21
CA ASP A 12 14.15 18.85 -11.15
C ASP A 12 14.81 20.22 -10.86
N ARG A 13 14.05 21.19 -10.35
CA ARG A 13 14.53 22.53 -9.97
C ARG A 13 14.46 22.81 -8.47
N VAL A 14 14.29 21.77 -7.65
CA VAL A 14 14.17 21.89 -6.19
C VAL A 14 15.17 21.00 -5.45
N LEU A 15 15.44 21.36 -4.19
CA LEU A 15 16.20 20.52 -3.27
C LEU A 15 15.21 19.67 -2.45
N VAL A 16 15.47 18.37 -2.41
CA VAL A 16 14.76 17.40 -1.58
C VAL A 16 15.68 17.00 -0.44
N MET A 17 15.18 17.09 0.79
CA MET A 17 15.89 16.66 2.00
C MET A 17 15.25 15.38 2.53
N GLU A 18 16.04 14.31 2.61
CA GLU A 18 15.65 13.02 3.15
C GLU A 18 16.33 12.83 4.51
N THR A 19 15.55 12.74 5.59
CA THR A 19 16.10 12.45 6.92
C THR A 19 16.54 11.00 7.01
N MET A 20 17.74 10.76 7.54
CA MET A 20 18.35 9.45 7.70
C MET A 20 18.36 9.02 9.17
N PHE A 21 18.17 7.73 9.40
CA PHE A 21 18.34 7.12 10.72
C PHE A 21 19.82 6.97 11.07
N PHE A 22 20.18 7.12 12.34
CA PHE A 22 21.52 6.80 12.84
C PHE A 22 21.75 5.28 12.86
N PRO A 23 23.01 4.81 12.84
CA PRO A 23 23.32 3.37 12.80
C PRO A 23 22.68 2.55 13.93
N ASP A 24 22.49 3.13 15.12
CA ASP A 24 21.84 2.51 16.28
C ASP A 24 20.31 2.46 16.17
N GLU A 25 19.69 3.30 15.34
CA GLU A 25 18.26 3.28 15.03
C GLU A 25 17.90 2.23 13.95
N VAL A 26 18.92 1.72 13.23
CA VAL A 26 18.75 0.69 12.20
C VAL A 26 18.73 -0.70 12.83
N ARG A 27 17.60 -1.41 12.72
CA ARG A 27 17.49 -2.80 13.18
C ARG A 27 18.30 -3.73 12.27
N SER A 28 19.20 -4.51 12.86
CA SER A 28 19.99 -5.50 12.12
C SER A 28 19.12 -6.67 11.64
N TYR A 29 19.24 -7.00 10.35
CA TYR A 29 18.62 -8.18 9.75
C TYR A 29 19.18 -9.50 10.28
N ALA A 30 20.39 -9.49 10.87
CA ALA A 30 21.02 -10.69 11.42
C ALA A 30 20.25 -11.30 12.61
N ARG A 31 19.33 -10.53 13.21
CA ARG A 31 18.43 -11.01 14.29
C ARG A 31 17.12 -11.59 13.77
N LEU A 32 16.86 -11.49 12.47
CA LEU A 32 15.66 -12.05 11.85
C LEU A 32 15.93 -13.49 11.46
N ALA A 33 14.99 -14.38 11.77
CA ALA A 33 14.99 -15.74 11.24
C ALA A 33 14.53 -15.72 9.78
N LEU A 34 15.43 -15.29 8.89
CA LEU A 34 15.16 -15.27 7.46
C LEU A 34 15.33 -16.68 6.89
N PRO A 35 14.46 -17.10 5.96
CA PRO A 35 14.74 -18.29 5.16
C PRO A 35 16.09 -18.11 4.47
N GLY A 36 16.96 -19.14 4.54
CA GLY A 36 18.30 -19.07 3.96
C GLY A 36 18.30 -18.96 2.44
N ASP A 37 19.47 -18.85 1.83
CA ASP A 37 19.63 -18.52 0.41
C ASP A 37 19.09 -19.59 -0.57
N ASN A 38 18.69 -20.75 -0.09
CA ASN A 38 18.20 -21.88 -0.89
C ASN A 38 16.67 -21.99 -0.88
N ILE A 39 15.96 -20.91 -1.25
CA ILE A 39 14.52 -20.97 -1.51
C ILE A 39 14.32 -21.35 -2.98
N GLN A 40 13.82 -22.56 -3.23
CA GLN A 40 13.39 -22.97 -4.56
C GLN A 40 11.99 -22.42 -4.81
N ILE A 41 11.88 -21.45 -5.72
CA ILE A 41 10.59 -20.90 -6.14
C ILE A 41 10.15 -21.66 -7.38
N HIS A 42 8.94 -22.24 -7.36
CA HIS A 42 8.42 -22.94 -8.54
C HIS A 42 7.92 -21.94 -9.60
N GLU A 43 8.16 -22.24 -10.87
CA GLU A 43 7.79 -21.35 -11.99
C GLU A 43 6.29 -21.01 -12.03
N ASN A 44 5.43 -21.97 -11.66
CA ASN A 44 3.99 -21.76 -11.57
C ASN A 44 3.60 -20.76 -10.47
N GLU A 45 4.31 -20.75 -9.35
CA GLU A 45 4.09 -19.81 -8.25
C GLU A 45 4.52 -18.40 -8.66
N SER A 46 5.68 -18.27 -9.31
CA SER A 46 6.15 -16.99 -9.84
C SER A 46 5.18 -16.41 -10.86
N LYS A 47 4.70 -17.22 -11.83
CA LYS A 47 3.74 -16.78 -12.84
C LYS A 47 2.41 -16.32 -12.22
N MET A 48 1.91 -17.06 -11.24
CA MET A 48 0.70 -16.69 -10.51
C MET A 48 0.87 -15.37 -9.74
N ALA A 49 2.02 -15.19 -9.08
CA ALA A 49 2.32 -13.95 -8.35
C ALA A 49 2.40 -12.73 -9.28
N ILE A 50 3.06 -12.88 -10.44
CA ILE A 50 3.14 -11.81 -11.44
C ILE A 50 1.75 -11.44 -11.96
N SER A 51 0.95 -12.42 -12.37
CA SER A 51 -0.43 -12.18 -12.85
C SER A 51 -1.29 -11.48 -11.79
N LEU A 52 -1.14 -11.86 -10.52
CA LEU A 52 -1.84 -11.18 -9.43
C LEU A 52 -1.41 -9.72 -9.28
N ILE A 53 -0.10 -9.45 -9.29
CA ILE A 53 0.43 -8.09 -9.20
C ILE A 53 -0.09 -7.25 -10.37
N GLU A 54 -0.02 -7.76 -11.60
CA GLU A 54 -0.50 -7.06 -12.79
C GLU A 54 -2.00 -6.75 -12.71
N ASN A 55 -2.80 -7.72 -12.25
CA ASN A 55 -4.25 -7.56 -12.10
C ASN A 55 -4.64 -6.52 -11.02
N LEU A 56 -3.81 -6.35 -9.98
CA LEU A 56 -4.04 -5.39 -8.90
C LEU A 56 -3.30 -4.06 -9.11
N THR A 57 -2.43 -3.97 -10.13
CA THR A 57 -1.68 -2.77 -10.44
C THR A 57 -2.62 -1.67 -10.93
N THR A 58 -2.43 -0.47 -10.39
CA THR A 58 -3.17 0.73 -10.77
C THR A 58 -2.25 1.94 -10.68
N ASP A 59 -2.63 3.03 -11.36
CA ASP A 59 -1.90 4.29 -11.25
C ASP A 59 -1.97 4.79 -9.80
N PHE A 60 -0.81 5.16 -9.25
CA PHE A 60 -0.74 5.71 -7.91
C PHE A 60 -1.22 7.16 -7.91
N ASP A 61 -2.36 7.39 -7.26
CA ASP A 61 -2.92 8.71 -7.02
C ASP A 61 -2.84 9.02 -5.52
N PRO A 62 -1.91 9.91 -5.10
CA PRO A 62 -1.73 10.29 -3.70
C PRO A 62 -2.99 10.87 -3.05
N ASP A 63 -3.84 11.56 -3.82
CA ASP A 63 -5.00 12.29 -3.29
C ASP A 63 -6.11 11.35 -2.81
N ARG A 64 -6.06 10.07 -3.21
CA ARG A 64 -6.98 9.03 -2.74
C ARG A 64 -6.70 8.59 -1.30
N TYR A 65 -5.55 8.94 -0.73
CA TYR A 65 -5.14 8.51 0.60
C TYR A 65 -5.37 9.61 1.62
N GLN A 66 -6.38 9.41 2.46
CA GLN A 66 -6.73 10.36 3.52
C GLN A 66 -6.16 9.93 4.87
N ASN A 67 -5.82 10.92 5.71
CA ASN A 67 -5.38 10.68 7.07
C ASN A 67 -6.59 10.29 7.95
N ARG A 68 -6.88 8.99 7.98
CA ARG A 68 -7.99 8.40 8.74
C ARG A 68 -7.95 8.75 10.23
N TYR A 69 -6.75 8.80 10.82
CA TYR A 69 -6.60 9.20 12.22
C TYR A 69 -7.07 10.63 12.46
N ARG A 70 -6.64 11.57 11.61
CA ARG A 70 -7.06 12.98 11.68
C ARG A 70 -8.57 13.12 11.47
N GLN A 71 -9.15 12.33 10.57
CA GLN A 71 -10.60 12.32 10.35
C GLN A 71 -11.34 11.80 11.59
N ALA A 72 -10.98 10.62 12.09
CA ALA A 72 -11.59 10.03 13.29
C ALA A 72 -11.45 10.94 14.51
N LEU A 73 -10.32 11.63 14.66
CA LEU A 73 -10.11 12.60 15.73
C LEU A 73 -11.06 13.80 15.60
N ARG A 74 -11.31 14.31 14.39
CA ARG A 74 -12.28 15.40 14.17
C ARG A 74 -13.70 14.94 14.48
N GLU A 75 -14.10 13.76 14.00
CA GLU A 75 -15.41 13.17 14.29
C GLU A 75 -15.60 13.00 15.81
N MET A 76 -14.58 12.54 16.53
CA MET A 76 -14.61 12.43 17.99
C MET A 76 -14.75 13.79 18.69
N ILE A 77 -14.07 14.83 18.19
CA ILE A 77 -14.17 16.19 18.73
C ILE A 77 -15.59 16.72 18.52
N GLU A 78 -16.16 16.57 17.32
CA GLU A 78 -17.51 16.99 16.99
C GLU A 78 -18.57 16.24 17.81
N ALA A 79 -18.43 14.92 17.96
CA ALA A 79 -19.31 14.10 18.80
C ALA A 79 -19.28 14.54 20.27
N LYS A 80 -18.08 14.85 20.82
CA LYS A 80 -17.94 15.39 22.18
C LYS A 80 -18.60 16.76 22.32
N ILE A 81 -18.45 17.65 21.34
CA ILE A 81 -19.12 18.96 21.33
C ILE A 81 -20.64 18.78 21.31
N ALA A 82 -21.14 17.80 20.54
CA ALA A 82 -22.55 17.46 20.43
C ALA A 82 -23.09 16.65 21.63
N GLY A 83 -22.24 16.28 22.61
CA GLY A 83 -22.63 15.53 23.80
C GLY A 83 -22.90 14.04 23.58
N GLN A 84 -22.40 13.45 22.49
CA GLN A 84 -22.56 12.03 22.18
C GLN A 84 -21.43 11.18 22.80
N GLU A 85 -21.78 10.05 23.42
CA GLU A 85 -20.80 9.04 23.83
C GLU A 85 -20.30 8.25 22.62
N VAL A 86 -18.97 8.17 22.47
CA VAL A 86 -18.32 7.47 21.36
C VAL A 86 -18.20 5.99 21.71
N GLU A 87 -19.02 5.13 21.10
CA GLU A 87 -18.89 3.68 21.20
C GLU A 87 -17.70 3.16 20.38
N VAL A 88 -16.92 2.26 20.99
CA VAL A 88 -15.82 1.57 20.31
C VAL A 88 -16.37 0.30 19.67
N SER A 89 -16.25 0.19 18.35
CA SER A 89 -16.69 -1.00 17.61
C SER A 89 -15.82 -2.22 17.98
N PRO A 90 -16.41 -3.42 18.15
CA PRO A 90 -15.67 -4.63 18.49
C PRO A 90 -14.69 -5.05 17.39
N GLU A 91 -13.61 -5.70 17.81
CA GLU A 91 -12.52 -6.18 16.95
C GLU A 91 -13.00 -7.35 16.07
N ALA A 92 -12.61 -7.36 14.79
CA ALA A 92 -13.01 -8.41 13.85
C ALA A 92 -12.30 -9.74 14.15
N PRO A 93 -12.96 -10.89 13.95
CA PRO A 93 -12.34 -12.20 14.19
C PRO A 93 -11.19 -12.48 13.20
N ALA A 94 -10.15 -13.18 13.68
CA ALA A 94 -9.00 -13.57 12.87
C ALA A 94 -9.35 -14.65 11.83
N ALA A 95 -8.88 -14.47 10.59
CA ALA A 95 -9.06 -15.43 9.49
C ALA A 95 -7.97 -16.50 9.45
N ASN A 96 -8.32 -17.74 9.07
CA ASN A 96 -7.41 -18.89 8.96
C ASN A 96 -6.63 -18.91 7.64
N VAL A 97 -5.36 -19.32 7.70
CA VAL A 97 -4.37 -19.24 6.58
C VAL A 97 -4.73 -20.10 5.36
N VAL A 98 -5.43 -21.22 5.53
CA VAL A 98 -5.80 -22.13 4.42
C VAL A 98 -6.79 -21.47 3.45
N ASP A 99 -7.67 -20.61 3.97
CA ASP A 99 -8.67 -19.86 3.20
C ASP A 99 -7.99 -18.88 2.22
N LEU A 100 -6.83 -18.33 2.59
CA LEU A 100 -6.14 -17.31 1.80
C LEU A 100 -5.68 -17.81 0.43
N MET A 101 -5.18 -19.04 0.34
CA MET A 101 -4.71 -19.61 -0.93
C MET A 101 -5.85 -19.89 -1.90
N GLU A 102 -7.00 -20.36 -1.39
CA GLU A 102 -8.19 -20.56 -2.20
C GLU A 102 -8.81 -19.23 -2.61
N ALA A 103 -8.96 -18.30 -1.67
CA ALA A 103 -9.44 -16.94 -1.91
C ALA A 103 -8.58 -16.22 -2.96
N LEU A 104 -7.26 -16.37 -2.92
CA LEU A 104 -6.34 -15.79 -3.89
C LEU A 104 -6.58 -16.34 -5.31
N LYS A 105 -6.67 -17.67 -5.45
CA LYS A 105 -6.97 -18.31 -6.74
C LYS A 105 -8.32 -17.86 -7.30
N GLN A 106 -9.31 -17.65 -6.44
CA GLN A 106 -10.62 -17.13 -6.85
C GLN A 106 -10.53 -15.66 -7.29
N SER A 107 -9.78 -14.81 -6.58
CA SER A 107 -9.58 -13.40 -6.91
C SER A 107 -8.94 -13.19 -8.29
N VAL A 108 -7.93 -14.01 -8.64
CA VAL A 108 -7.30 -14.00 -9.97
C VAL A 108 -8.30 -14.37 -11.06
N LYS A 109 -9.04 -15.48 -10.88
CA LYS A 109 -10.06 -15.94 -11.85
C LYS A 109 -11.18 -14.91 -12.08
N MET A 110 -11.53 -14.12 -11.06
CA MET A 110 -12.55 -13.08 -11.19
C MET A 110 -12.09 -11.89 -12.03
N THR A 111 -10.78 -11.61 -12.07
CA THR A 111 -10.21 -10.42 -12.71
C THR A 111 -9.83 -10.65 -14.18
N GLU A 112 -9.64 -11.90 -14.61
CA GLU A 112 -9.34 -12.27 -16.02
C GLU A 112 -10.49 -12.00 -17.02
N LYS A 113 -11.70 -11.62 -16.57
CA LYS A 113 -12.80 -11.28 -17.49
C LYS A 113 -12.51 -9.94 -18.20
N PRO A 114 -12.48 -9.89 -19.54
CA PRO A 114 -11.95 -8.74 -20.27
C PRO A 114 -12.80 -7.48 -20.07
N ARG A 115 -12.21 -6.46 -19.45
CA ARG A 115 -12.73 -5.09 -19.48
C ARG A 115 -12.68 -4.61 -20.94
N LYS A 116 -13.84 -4.57 -21.61
CA LYS A 116 -14.04 -3.92 -22.92
C LYS A 116 -13.54 -2.48 -22.84
N ARG A 117 -12.33 -2.21 -23.35
CA ARG A 117 -11.82 -0.85 -23.59
C ARG A 117 -12.74 -0.16 -24.60
N LYS A 118 -13.55 0.80 -24.15
CA LYS A 118 -14.20 1.78 -25.03
C LYS A 118 -13.09 2.63 -25.66
N ARG A 119 -12.84 2.46 -26.97
CA ARG A 119 -12.01 3.36 -27.77
C ARG A 119 -12.72 4.71 -27.87
N THR A 120 -12.20 5.75 -27.23
CA THR A 120 -12.56 7.14 -27.55
C THR A 120 -11.80 7.55 -28.80
N ALA A 121 -12.56 8.03 -29.80
CA ALA A 121 -12.05 8.44 -31.09
C ALA A 121 -11.22 9.74 -30.99
N LYS A 122 -10.13 9.78 -31.75
CA LYS A 122 -9.29 10.95 -32.01
C LYS A 122 -10.11 11.94 -32.85
N THR A 123 -10.39 13.14 -32.35
CA THR A 123 -10.73 14.29 -33.18
C THR A 123 -9.54 15.24 -33.14
N GLY A 124 -8.70 15.18 -34.17
CA GLY A 124 -7.73 16.25 -34.44
C GLY A 124 -8.43 17.35 -35.21
N VAL A 125 -8.40 18.57 -34.68
CA VAL A 125 -8.59 19.80 -35.45
C VAL A 125 -7.21 20.42 -35.60
N GLY A 126 -6.82 20.65 -36.86
CA GLY A 126 -5.59 21.34 -37.23
C GLY A 126 -5.77 22.85 -37.35
N THR A 127 -4.63 23.48 -37.64
CA THR A 127 -4.32 24.92 -37.83
C THR A 127 -4.42 25.82 -36.62
#